data_AF-A0AB37URT7-F1
#
_entry.id   AF-A0AB37URT7-F1
#
_cell.length_a   1.000
_cell.length_b   1.000
_cell.length_c   1.000
_cell.angle_alpha   90.00
_cell.angle_beta   90.00
_cell.angle_gamma   90.00
#
_symmetry.space_group_name_H-M   'P 1'
#
loop_
_entity.id
_entity.type
_entity.pdbx_description
1 polymer ?
#
loop_
_entity_poly.entity_id
_entity_poly.type
_entity_poly.pdbx_seq_one_letter_code
_entity_poly.pdbx_strand_id
1 'polypeptide(L)'
;MGWLTWQPLPRVHLSFGLEGLLVGLGVGVAEELLFRGWLIDELRWNCNFKMAMWISSTIYAALHFIKPWTEIVRTLPSFPGLLLLGLTLGWARQVHQKRLGFAIGLHAGLVWGYYLVDVSDWINYTNQVPEWVTGINQNPLAGIVGFGFLCALAFVVRKIGEFGVTLD
;
A
#
# COMPACT_ATOMS: atom_id res chain seq x y z
N MET A 1 1.12 -6.18 -25.50
CA MET A 1 2.51 -6.07 -25.00
C MET A 1 3.10 -7.38 -24.46
N GLY A 2 2.45 -8.54 -24.61
CA GLY A 2 3.08 -9.88 -24.50
C GLY A 2 3.51 -10.34 -23.10
N TRP A 3 4.02 -9.44 -22.27
CA TRP A 3 4.58 -9.65 -20.93
C TRP A 3 3.62 -10.16 -19.84
N LEU A 4 2.31 -10.11 -20.08
CA LEU A 4 1.28 -10.51 -19.13
C LEU A 4 0.16 -11.25 -19.86
N THR A 5 -0.33 -12.32 -19.24
CA THR A 5 -1.52 -13.05 -19.70
C THR A 5 -2.60 -13.00 -18.63
N TRP A 6 -3.82 -12.70 -19.05
CA TRP A 6 -5.00 -12.77 -18.19
C TRP A 6 -5.47 -14.21 -18.13
N GLN A 7 -5.59 -14.74 -16.93
CA GLN A 7 -6.19 -16.05 -16.73
C GLN A 7 -7.71 -15.92 -16.65
N PRO A 8 -8.47 -16.91 -17.15
CA PRO A 8 -9.90 -16.96 -16.91
C PRO A 8 -10.13 -17.11 -15.41
N LEU A 9 -10.81 -16.13 -14.81
CA LEU A 9 -11.15 -16.16 -13.38
C LEU A 9 -11.87 -17.49 -13.04
N PRO A 10 -11.47 -18.21 -11.98
CA PRO A 10 -12.16 -19.42 -11.54
C PRO A 10 -13.65 -19.13 -11.26
N ARG A 11 -14.54 -20.08 -11.54
CA ARG A 11 -16.02 -19.91 -11.47
C ARG A 11 -16.60 -19.51 -10.10
N VAL A 12 -15.78 -19.40 -9.06
CA VAL A 12 -16.16 -19.05 -7.68
C VAL A 12 -16.00 -17.53 -7.46
N HIS A 13 -16.71 -16.73 -8.25
CA HIS A 13 -16.38 -15.32 -8.49
C HIS A 13 -16.68 -14.33 -7.34
N LEU A 14 -17.75 -14.54 -6.58
CA LEU A 14 -18.16 -13.56 -5.55
C LEU A 14 -17.40 -13.76 -4.23
N SER A 15 -17.00 -14.99 -3.93
CA SER A 15 -16.34 -15.32 -2.65
C SER A 15 -14.97 -14.66 -2.55
N PHE A 16 -14.12 -14.74 -3.57
CA PHE A 16 -12.79 -14.13 -3.53
C PHE A 16 -12.84 -12.59 -3.47
N GLY A 17 -13.79 -11.99 -4.20
CA GLY A 17 -13.99 -10.54 -4.14
C GLY A 17 -14.45 -10.06 -2.77
N LEU A 18 -15.42 -10.75 -2.16
CA LEU A 18 -15.90 -10.42 -0.81
C LEU A 18 -14.86 -10.74 0.27
N GLU A 19 -14.16 -11.87 0.16
CA GLU A 19 -13.09 -12.27 1.07
C GLU A 19 -11.96 -11.24 1.06
N GLY A 20 -11.45 -10.91 -0.13
CA GLY A 20 -10.43 -9.88 -0.28
C GLY A 20 -10.88 -8.51 0.23
N LEU A 21 -12.16 -8.17 0.06
CA LEU A 21 -12.72 -6.91 0.56
C LEU A 21 -12.75 -6.90 2.09
N LEU A 22 -13.18 -8.00 2.73
CA LEU A 22 -13.20 -8.15 4.18
C LEU A 22 -11.78 -8.14 4.76
N VAL A 23 -10.84 -8.84 4.12
CA VAL A 23 -9.42 -8.83 4.49
C VAL A 23 -8.85 -7.41 4.34
N GLY A 24 -9.06 -6.77 3.19
CA GLY A 24 -8.58 -5.43 2.92
C GLY A 24 -9.13 -4.40 3.92
N LEU A 25 -10.43 -4.46 4.22
CA LEU A 25 -11.03 -3.60 5.24
C LEU A 25 -10.48 -3.89 6.65
N GLY A 26 -10.35 -5.15 7.03
CA GLY A 26 -9.80 -5.55 8.33
C GLY A 26 -8.37 -5.05 8.52
N VAL A 27 -7.51 -5.29 7.54
CA VAL A 27 -6.11 -4.82 7.53
C VAL A 27 -6.06 -3.30 7.51
N GLY A 28 -6.78 -2.64 6.59
CA GLY A 28 -6.80 -1.19 6.46
C GLY A 28 -7.28 -0.50 7.74
N VAL A 29 -8.34 -1.00 8.38
CA VAL A 29 -8.81 -0.45 9.66
C VAL A 29 -7.76 -0.64 10.75
N ALA A 30 -7.26 -1.85 10.95
CA ALA A 30 -6.32 -2.15 12.02
C ALA A 30 -5.02 -1.35 11.88
N GLU A 31 -4.42 -1.37 10.69
CA GLU A 31 -3.16 -0.69 10.44
C GLU A 31 -3.30 0.83 10.44
N GLU A 32 -4.36 1.40 9.86
CA GLU A 32 -4.51 2.86 9.89
C GLU A 32 -4.86 3.40 11.28
N LEU A 33 -5.63 2.68 12.08
CA LEU A 33 -5.87 3.05 13.49
C LEU A 33 -4.57 3.05 14.29
N LEU A 34 -3.71 2.05 14.07
CA LEU A 34 -2.44 1.93 14.78
C LEU A 34 -1.43 2.98 14.30
N PHE A 35 -1.11 3.01 13.00
CA PHE A 35 0.00 3.81 12.48
C PHE A 35 -0.37 5.27 12.24
N ARG A 36 -1.56 5.54 11.69
CA ARG A 36 -1.98 6.90 11.31
C ARG A 36 -2.85 7.57 12.36
N GLY A 37 -3.57 6.78 13.15
CA GLY A 37 -4.22 7.22 14.37
C GLY A 37 -3.23 7.33 15.52
N TRP A 38 -3.14 6.27 16.32
CA TRP A 38 -2.44 6.29 17.60
C TRP A 38 -0.96 6.67 17.49
N LEU A 39 -0.15 5.99 16.69
CA LEU A 39 1.30 6.18 16.69
C LEU A 39 1.72 7.58 16.25
N ILE A 40 1.10 8.13 15.20
CA ILE A 40 1.37 9.52 14.80
C ILE A 40 0.97 10.47 15.92
N ASP A 41 -0.20 10.30 16.53
CA ASP A 41 -0.66 11.22 17.58
C ASP A 41 0.15 11.11 18.87
N GLU A 42 0.69 9.93 19.19
CA GLU A 42 1.64 9.73 20.28
C GLU A 42 2.97 10.46 19.99
N LEU A 43 3.57 10.22 18.82
CA LEU A 43 4.82 10.86 18.41
C LEU A 43 4.71 12.39 18.35
N ARG A 44 3.51 12.91 18.08
CA ARG A 44 3.22 14.35 18.03
C ARG A 44 3.39 15.07 19.37
N TRP A 45 3.50 14.36 20.48
CA TRP A 45 3.83 14.95 21.78
C TRP A 45 5.25 15.54 21.82
N ASN A 46 6.20 14.93 21.10
CA ASN A 46 7.61 15.35 21.08
C ASN A 46 8.14 15.71 19.69
N CYS A 47 7.37 15.41 18.64
CA CYS A 47 7.79 15.57 17.24
C CYS A 47 6.82 16.48 16.46
N ASN A 48 7.34 17.20 15.46
CA ASN A 48 6.46 17.82 14.46
C ASN A 48 5.80 16.75 13.58
N PHE A 49 4.72 17.12 12.87
CA PHE A 49 3.97 16.17 12.04
C PHE A 49 4.81 15.46 10.98
N LYS A 50 5.69 16.18 10.29
CA LYS A 50 6.52 15.60 9.23
C LYS A 50 7.40 14.49 9.82
N MET A 51 8.05 14.76 10.94
CA MET A 51 8.90 13.78 11.63
C MET A 51 8.10 12.59 12.16
N ALA A 52 6.96 12.83 12.82
CA ALA A 52 6.06 11.76 13.28
C ALA A 52 5.59 10.85 12.14
N MET A 53 5.25 11.43 10.99
CA MET A 53 4.83 10.69 9.80
C MET A 53 5.97 9.84 9.21
N TRP A 54 7.19 10.37 9.12
CA TRP A 54 8.36 9.61 8.66
C TRP A 54 8.71 8.46 9.60
N ILE A 55 8.67 8.68 10.91
CA ILE A 55 8.92 7.63 11.91
C ILE A 55 7.85 6.55 11.81
N SER A 56 6.56 6.92 11.84
CA SER A 56 5.45 5.97 11.72
C SER A 56 5.52 5.16 10.41
N SER A 57 5.79 5.81 9.28
CA SER A 57 5.90 5.14 7.96
C SER A 57 7.09 4.19 7.88
N THR A 58 8.21 4.55 8.52
CA THR A 58 9.39 3.68 8.62
C THR A 58 9.10 2.46 9.49
N ILE A 59 8.44 2.65 10.63
CA ILE A 59 8.02 1.53 11.51
C ILE A 59 7.05 0.61 10.76
N TYR A 60 6.03 1.18 10.11
CA TYR A 60 5.09 0.45 9.25
C TYR A 60 5.83 -0.43 8.21
N ALA A 61 6.76 0.16 7.46
CA ALA A 61 7.53 -0.56 6.46
C ALA A 61 8.43 -1.64 7.08
N ALA A 62 9.08 -1.36 8.22
CA ALA A 62 9.96 -2.30 8.91
C ALA A 62 9.20 -3.51 9.50
N LEU A 63 7.98 -3.31 10.01
CA LEU A 63 7.18 -4.38 10.60
C LEU A 63 6.74 -5.43 9.57
N HIS A 64 6.66 -5.06 8.28
CA HIS A 64 6.47 -6.02 7.17
C HIS A 64 7.65 -6.99 6.98
N PHE A 65 8.75 -6.79 7.71
CA PHE A 65 9.92 -7.66 7.73
C PHE A 65 10.07 -8.49 9.02
N ILE A 66 9.04 -8.56 9.87
CA ILE A 66 9.00 -9.56 10.95
C ILE A 66 8.71 -10.94 10.34
N LYS A 67 9.76 -11.61 9.88
CA LYS A 67 9.72 -12.91 9.20
C LYS A 67 11.09 -13.59 9.23
N PRO A 68 11.21 -14.88 8.86
CA PRO A 68 12.51 -15.56 8.80
C PRO A 68 13.52 -14.82 7.91
N TRP A 69 14.80 -14.92 8.24
CA TRP A 69 15.88 -14.19 7.55
C TRP A 69 15.85 -14.32 6.02
N THR A 70 15.59 -15.52 5.52
CA THR A 70 15.48 -15.79 4.08
C THR A 70 14.39 -14.96 3.41
N GLU A 71 13.23 -14.83 4.05
CA GLU A 71 12.12 -14.03 3.57
C GLU A 71 12.38 -12.53 3.67
N ILE A 72 13.14 -12.09 4.69
CA ILE A 72 13.59 -10.69 4.78
C ILE A 72 14.43 -10.34 3.56
N VAL A 73 15.48 -11.11 3.28
CA VAL A 73 16.38 -10.86 2.13
C VAL A 73 15.60 -10.90 0.81
N ARG A 74 14.72 -11.90 0.64
CA ARG A 74 13.91 -12.09 -0.57
C ARG A 74 13.00 -10.91 -0.87
N THR A 75 12.44 -10.29 0.16
CA THR A 75 11.45 -9.21 0.00
C THR A 75 12.02 -7.82 0.27
N LEU A 76 13.29 -7.70 0.68
CA LEU A 76 13.94 -6.43 0.96
C LEU A 76 13.76 -5.37 -0.13
N PRO A 77 13.76 -5.71 -1.44
CA PRO A 77 13.51 -4.74 -2.50
C PRO A 77 12.15 -4.03 -2.43
N SER A 78 11.15 -4.55 -1.70
CA SER A 78 9.85 -3.89 -1.53
C SER A 78 9.83 -2.78 -0.48
N PHE A 79 10.88 -2.66 0.34
CA PHE A 79 10.95 -1.68 1.43
C PHE A 79 10.69 -0.23 0.95
N PRO A 80 11.28 0.27 -0.15
CA PRO A 80 10.99 1.62 -0.64
C PRO A 80 9.52 1.81 -1.03
N GLY A 81 8.89 0.80 -1.62
CA GLY A 81 7.46 0.83 -1.96
C GLY A 81 6.58 0.88 -0.71
N LEU A 82 6.88 0.06 0.31
CA LEU A 82 6.18 0.06 1.59
C LEU A 82 6.35 1.38 2.35
N LEU A 83 7.54 1.97 2.33
CA LEU A 83 7.79 3.28 2.94
C LEU A 83 7.01 4.38 2.21
N LEU A 84 6.97 4.35 0.87
CA LEU A 84 6.22 5.30 0.07
C LEU A 84 4.71 5.19 0.30
N LEU A 85 4.18 3.96 0.35
CA LEU A 85 2.79 3.71 0.75
C LEU A 85 2.53 4.23 2.17
N GLY A 86 3.47 3.95 3.08
CA GLY A 86 3.68 4.56 4.38
C GLY A 86 3.32 6.05 4.44
N LEU A 87 4.10 6.83 3.71
CA LEU A 87 4.00 8.28 3.63
C LEU A 87 2.71 8.73 2.94
N THR A 88 2.30 8.01 1.89
CA THR A 88 1.08 8.32 1.12
C THR A 88 -0.17 8.28 1.99
N LEU A 89 -0.31 7.24 2.82
CA LEU A 89 -1.41 7.12 3.77
C LEU A 89 -1.31 8.16 4.90
N GLY A 90 -0.10 8.55 5.29
CA GLY A 90 0.14 9.68 6.19
C GLY A 90 -0.36 11.02 5.62
N TRP A 91 -0.16 11.26 4.31
CA TRP A 91 -0.75 12.42 3.61
C TRP A 91 -2.27 12.28 3.45
N ALA A 92 -2.77 11.08 3.15
CA ALA A 92 -4.20 10.80 3.03
C ALA A 92 -4.96 11.20 4.32
N ARG A 93 -4.37 10.93 5.50
CA ARG A 93 -4.91 11.40 6.78
C ARG A 93 -5.10 12.93 6.84
N GLN A 94 -4.22 13.71 6.22
CA GLN A 94 -4.30 15.18 6.28
C GLN A 94 -5.38 15.77 5.38
N VAL A 95 -5.85 15.02 4.36
CA VAL A 95 -6.84 15.51 3.40
C VAL A 95 -8.15 15.94 4.06
N HIS A 96 -8.62 15.18 5.06
CA HIS A 96 -9.89 15.45 5.74
C HIS A 96 -9.71 15.69 7.23
N GLN A 97 -8.88 16.68 7.60
CA GLN A 97 -8.75 17.15 8.99
C GLN A 97 -8.47 16.02 10.00
N LYS A 98 -7.53 15.13 9.68
CA LYS A 98 -7.11 13.97 10.50
C LYS A 98 -8.09 12.78 10.54
N ARG A 99 -9.21 12.82 9.82
CA ARG A 99 -10.11 11.67 9.71
C ARG A 99 -9.42 10.52 8.97
N LEU A 100 -9.51 9.32 9.55
CA LEU A 100 -8.83 8.14 9.00
C LEU A 100 -9.59 7.48 7.84
N GLY A 101 -10.87 7.81 7.63
CA GLY A 101 -11.70 7.14 6.63
C GLY A 101 -11.10 7.11 5.21
N PHE A 102 -10.47 8.20 4.77
CA PHE A 102 -9.82 8.24 3.46
C PHE A 102 -8.56 7.37 3.40
N ALA A 103 -7.73 7.38 4.45
CA ALA A 103 -6.57 6.50 4.53
C ALA A 103 -6.99 5.02 4.61
N ILE A 104 -8.00 4.69 5.42
CA ILE A 104 -8.57 3.34 5.54
C ILE A 104 -9.09 2.87 4.20
N GLY A 105 -9.91 3.67 3.51
CA GLY A 105 -10.47 3.31 2.21
C GLY A 105 -9.38 3.11 1.15
N LEU A 106 -8.38 4.00 1.12
CA LEU A 106 -7.26 3.87 0.19
C LEU A 106 -6.43 2.62 0.46
N HIS A 107 -6.08 2.37 1.73
CA HIS A 107 -5.30 1.20 2.11
C HIS A 107 -6.06 -0.10 1.84
N ALA A 108 -7.31 -0.18 2.31
CA ALA A 108 -8.16 -1.34 2.10
C ALA A 108 -8.38 -1.63 0.61
N GLY A 109 -8.58 -0.59 -0.21
CA GLY A 109 -8.71 -0.73 -1.67
C GLY A 109 -7.45 -1.27 -2.33
N LEU A 110 -6.26 -0.84 -1.90
CA LEU A 110 -5.00 -1.36 -2.41
C LEU A 110 -4.77 -2.83 -2.02
N VAL A 111 -5.03 -3.19 -0.75
CA VAL A 111 -4.93 -4.58 -0.27
C VAL A 111 -5.93 -5.46 -1.00
N TRP A 112 -7.17 -4.99 -1.19
CA TRP A 112 -8.19 -5.71 -1.93
C TRP A 112 -7.80 -5.92 -3.40
N GLY A 113 -7.30 -4.87 -4.07
CA GLY A 113 -6.81 -4.96 -5.44
C GLY A 113 -5.64 -5.93 -5.58
N TYR A 114 -4.69 -5.90 -4.64
CA TYR A 114 -3.61 -6.88 -4.57
C TYR A 114 -4.14 -8.30 -4.38
N TYR A 115 -5.08 -8.51 -3.44
CA TYR A 115 -5.70 -9.80 -3.19
C TYR A 115 -6.39 -10.36 -4.44
N LEU A 116 -7.13 -9.53 -5.18
CA LEU A 116 -7.76 -9.93 -6.43
C LEU A 116 -6.75 -10.35 -7.50
N VAL A 117 -5.61 -9.68 -7.60
CA VAL A 117 -4.61 -10.00 -8.63
C VAL A 117 -3.79 -11.22 -8.26
N ASP A 118 -3.28 -11.25 -7.02
CA ASP A 118 -2.28 -12.20 -6.55
C ASP A 118 -2.92 -13.49 -6.01
N VAL A 119 -3.92 -13.37 -5.13
CA VAL A 119 -4.53 -14.54 -4.46
C VAL A 119 -5.47 -15.30 -5.39
N SER A 120 -6.04 -14.63 -6.41
CA SER A 120 -6.91 -15.30 -7.38
C SER A 120 -6.18 -15.80 -8.64
N ASP A 121 -4.84 -15.67 -8.68
CA ASP A 121 -3.99 -16.04 -9.83
C ASP A 121 -4.49 -15.43 -11.16
N TRP A 122 -5.04 -14.20 -11.10
CA TRP A 122 -5.71 -13.60 -12.25
C TRP A 122 -4.73 -13.21 -13.37
N ILE A 123 -3.47 -12.99 -12.98
CA ILE A 123 -2.42 -12.48 -13.84
C ILE A 123 -1.25 -13.46 -13.82
N ASN A 124 -0.83 -13.91 -15.00
CA ASN A 124 0.40 -14.67 -15.18
C ASN A 124 1.44 -13.84 -15.92
N TYR A 125 2.59 -13.62 -15.27
CA TYR A 125 3.75 -12.97 -15.87
C TYR A 125 4.47 -13.95 -16.81
N THR A 126 4.72 -13.53 -18.05
CA THR A 126 5.33 -14.40 -19.07
C THR A 126 6.86 -14.35 -19.09
N ASN A 127 7.46 -13.59 -18.18
CA ASN A 127 8.91 -13.35 -18.09
C ASN A 127 9.55 -12.78 -19.38
N GLN A 128 8.75 -12.15 -20.25
CA GLN A 128 9.27 -11.46 -21.44
C GLN A 128 10.03 -10.17 -21.10
N VAL A 129 9.78 -9.59 -19.92
CA VAL A 129 10.56 -8.48 -19.39
C VAL A 129 11.26 -8.89 -18.09
N PRO A 130 12.34 -8.21 -17.70
CA PRO A 130 13.00 -8.47 -16.43
C PRO A 130 12.07 -8.29 -15.23
N GLU A 131 12.24 -9.12 -14.20
CA GLU A 131 11.41 -9.08 -12.99
C GLU A 131 11.49 -7.75 -12.23
N TRP A 132 12.58 -7.00 -12.32
CA TRP A 132 12.66 -5.66 -11.70
C TRP A 132 11.69 -4.65 -12.33
N VAL A 133 11.16 -4.93 -13.53
CA VAL A 133 10.13 -4.10 -14.16
C VAL A 133 8.77 -4.41 -13.54
N THR A 134 8.39 -5.69 -13.50
CA THR A 134 7.04 -6.15 -13.08
C THR A 134 6.89 -6.32 -11.58
N GLY A 135 7.97 -6.64 -10.88
CA GLY A 135 7.99 -6.96 -9.45
C GLY A 135 8.86 -8.17 -9.17
N ILE A 136 9.96 -7.96 -8.44
CA ILE A 136 10.86 -9.05 -8.02
C ILE A 136 10.07 -10.03 -7.14
N ASN A 137 10.19 -11.33 -7.42
CA ASN A 137 9.45 -12.38 -6.71
C ASN A 137 7.92 -12.18 -6.73
N GLN A 138 7.39 -11.67 -7.86
CA GLN A 138 5.96 -11.36 -8.04
C GLN A 138 5.41 -10.27 -7.11
N ASN A 139 6.28 -9.54 -6.40
CA ASN A 139 5.86 -8.43 -5.56
C ASN A 139 5.87 -7.11 -6.35
N PRO A 140 4.71 -6.50 -6.67
CA PRO A 140 4.66 -5.27 -7.46
C PRO A 140 5.36 -4.09 -6.78
N LEU A 141 5.39 -4.05 -5.44
CA LEU A 141 6.08 -3.00 -4.66
C LEU A 141 7.60 -3.04 -4.86
N ALA A 142 8.14 -4.18 -5.31
CA ALA A 142 9.55 -4.37 -5.63
C ALA A 142 9.86 -4.15 -7.14
N GLY A 143 8.89 -3.68 -7.93
CA GLY A 143 9.05 -3.44 -9.37
C GLY A 143 8.89 -1.96 -9.73
N ILE A 144 9.47 -1.54 -10.86
CA ILE A 144 9.34 -0.15 -11.33
C ILE A 144 7.90 0.22 -11.66
N VAL A 145 7.12 -0.69 -12.24
CA VAL A 145 5.71 -0.40 -12.57
C VAL A 145 4.90 -0.14 -11.31
N GLY A 146 5.00 -0.99 -10.29
CA GLY A 146 4.28 -0.81 -9.03
C GLY A 146 4.79 0.39 -8.23
N PHE A 147 6.10 0.61 -8.19
CA PHE A 147 6.66 1.80 -7.55
C PHE A 147 6.22 3.10 -8.27
N GLY A 148 6.21 3.11 -9.60
CA GLY A 148 5.71 4.23 -10.40
C GLY A 148 4.23 4.51 -10.14
N PHE A 149 3.41 3.48 -10.02
CA PHE A 149 2.02 3.59 -9.61
C PHE A 149 1.88 4.23 -8.21
N LEU A 150 2.68 3.80 -7.23
CA LEU A 150 2.68 4.41 -5.89
C LEU A 150 3.13 5.87 -5.92
N CYS A 151 4.11 6.23 -6.75
CA CYS A 151 4.52 7.64 -6.94
C CYS A 151 3.38 8.49 -7.51
N ALA A 152 2.66 7.98 -8.52
CA ALA A 152 1.50 8.65 -9.09
C ALA A 152 0.38 8.82 -8.06
N LEU A 153 0.11 7.76 -7.28
CA LEU A 153 -0.88 7.80 -6.20
C LEU A 153 -0.50 8.82 -5.13
N ALA A 154 0.76 8.83 -4.69
CA ALA A 154 1.29 9.79 -3.74
C ALA A 154 1.11 11.23 -4.23
N PHE A 155 1.40 11.48 -5.52
CA PHE A 155 1.21 12.78 -6.14
C PHE A 155 -0.27 13.21 -6.12
N VAL A 156 -1.18 12.30 -6.51
CA VAL A 156 -2.64 12.58 -6.49
C VAL A 156 -3.12 12.90 -5.08
N VAL A 157 -2.78 12.09 -4.08
CA VAL A 157 -3.17 12.33 -2.69
C VAL A 157 -2.66 13.67 -2.19
N ARG A 158 -1.41 14.04 -2.50
CA ARG A 158 -0.87 15.35 -2.14
C ARG A 158 -1.61 16.49 -2.81
N LYS A 159 -1.96 16.35 -4.08
CA LYS A 159 -2.74 17.37 -4.81
C LYS A 159 -4.13 17.54 -4.21
N ILE A 160 -4.83 16.46 -3.89
CA ILE A 160 -6.14 16.54 -3.23
C ILE A 160 -6.03 17.29 -1.89
N GLY A 161 -5.00 17.01 -1.09
CA GLY A 161 -4.75 17.73 0.17
C GLY A 161 -4.47 19.22 -0.02
N GLU A 162 -3.73 19.61 -1.05
CA GLU A 162 -3.49 21.02 -1.38
C GLU A 162 -4.79 21.74 -1.77
N PHE A 163 -5.64 21.12 -2.59
CA PHE A 163 -6.94 21.68 -2.98
C PHE A 163 -7.93 21.77 -1.81
N GLY A 164 -7.95 20.77 -0.93
CA GLY A 164 -8.82 20.77 0.25
C GLY A 164 -8.52 21.90 1.23
N VAL A 165 -7.25 22.28 1.37
CA VAL A 165 -6.82 23.41 2.23
C VAL A 165 -7.17 24.78 1.61
N THR A 166 -7.32 24.88 0.29
CA THR A 166 -7.65 26.16 -0.39
C THR A 166 -9.14 26.49 -0.43
N LEU A 167 -10.02 25.56 -0.06
CA LEU A 167 -11.48 25.73 -0.11
C LEU A 167 -12.13 25.90 1.29
N ASP A 168 -11.33 25.80 2.36
CA ASP A 168 -11.70 26.07 3.76
C ASP A 168 -11.22 27.48 4.17
#